data_AF-A0A8I1WCC6-F1
#
_entry.id   AF-A0A8I1WCC6-F1
#
_cell.length_a   1.000
_cell.length_b   1.000
_cell.length_c   1.000
_cell.angle_alpha   90.00
_cell.angle_beta   90.00
_cell.angle_gamma   90.00
#
_symmetry.space_group_name_H-M   'P 1'
#
loop_
_entity.id
_entity.type
_entity.pdbx_description
1 polymer ?
#
loop_
_entity_poly.entity_id
_entity_poly.type
_entity_poly.pdbx_seq_one_letter_code
_entity_poly.pdbx_strand_id
1 'polypeptide(L)'
;MVGALCGDEVSGLAGITPLRDVLNDCLRTPGAIGLGGVKPACSAQMQDSLTGRCRHRVDGGQRTGALCNYDGLQGKDSFLHALGA
;
A
#
# COMPACT_ATOMS: atom_id res chain seq x y z
N MET A 1 -6.35 14.42 28.46
CA MET A 1 -6.85 14.64 27.08
C MET A 1 -6.95 13.28 26.44
N VAL A 2 -8.13 12.67 26.45
CA VAL A 2 -8.38 11.33 25.90
C VAL A 2 -8.54 11.51 24.38
N GLY A 3 -7.65 10.91 23.59
CA GLY A 3 -7.79 10.89 22.14
C GLY A 3 -8.98 10.03 21.74
N ALA A 4 -9.88 10.57 20.93
CA ALA A 4 -11.05 9.85 20.43
C ALA A 4 -10.62 8.61 19.61
N LEU A 5 -11.27 7.47 19.85
CA LEU A 5 -11.09 6.23 19.10
C LEU A 5 -11.83 6.33 17.76
N CYS A 6 -11.12 6.16 16.64
CA CYS A 6 -11.71 6.18 15.29
C CYS A 6 -12.47 4.85 15.07
N GLY A 7 -13.81 4.88 15.11
CA GLY A 7 -14.68 3.72 14.86
C GLY A 7 -16.05 3.70 15.56
N ASP A 8 -16.43 4.71 16.35
CA ASP A 8 -17.60 4.62 17.25
C ASP A 8 -18.97 4.94 16.61
N GLU A 9 -19.04 5.54 15.42
CA GLU A 9 -20.32 5.84 14.75
C GLU A 9 -20.42 5.18 13.36
N VAL A 10 -20.74 3.88 13.35
CA VAL A 10 -21.37 3.22 12.19
C VAL A 10 -22.89 3.25 12.40
N SER A 11 -23.45 4.44 12.55
CA SER A 11 -24.89 4.62 12.74
C SER A 11 -25.58 4.85 11.41
N GLY A 12 -26.10 3.76 10.85
CA GLY A 12 -27.29 3.75 9.99
C GLY A 12 -27.18 4.40 8.60
N LEU A 13 -26.47 3.75 7.67
CA LEU A 13 -26.76 3.69 6.22
C LEU A 13 -25.64 2.86 5.54
N ALA A 14 -25.99 1.70 4.99
CA ALA A 14 -25.18 0.78 4.16
C ALA A 14 -23.62 0.94 4.17
N GLY A 15 -23.00 0.62 5.31
CA GLY A 15 -21.80 -0.20 5.44
C GLY A 15 -20.41 0.39 5.10
N ILE A 16 -20.11 0.60 3.82
CA ILE A 16 -18.70 0.69 3.35
C ILE A 16 -18.29 2.10 2.91
N THR A 17 -19.16 2.83 2.21
CA THR A 17 -18.84 4.17 1.71
C THR A 17 -18.61 5.17 2.85
N PRO A 18 -19.50 5.28 3.85
CA PRO A 18 -19.28 6.19 4.98
C PRO A 18 -18.07 5.78 5.84
N LEU A 19 -17.81 4.48 5.98
CA LEU A 19 -16.65 3.96 6.70
C LEU A 19 -15.34 4.40 6.04
N ARG A 20 -15.27 4.32 4.70
CA ARG A 20 -14.10 4.75 3.94
C ARG A 20 -13.83 6.25 4.09
N ASP A 21 -14.87 7.07 4.12
CA ASP A 21 -14.74 8.52 4.28
C ASP A 21 -14.21 8.88 5.68
N VAL A 22 -14.75 8.25 6.74
CA VAL A 22 -14.24 8.40 8.11
C VAL A 22 -12.79 7.94 8.25
N LEU A 23 -12.43 6.79 7.65
CA LEU A 23 -11.04 6.30 7.64
C LEU A 23 -10.09 7.27 6.92
N ASN A 24 -10.54 7.86 5.81
CA ASN A 24 -9.77 8.82 5.04
C ASN A 24 -9.59 10.15 5.79
N ASP A 25 -10.62 10.62 6.49
CA ASP A 25 -10.52 11.83 7.32
C ASP A 25 -9.60 11.58 8.52
N CYS A 26 -9.67 10.39 9.15
CA CYS A 26 -8.75 9.98 10.22
C CYS A 26 -7.27 9.98 9.76
N LEU A 27 -6.95 9.71 8.47
CA LEU A 27 -5.57 9.83 7.95
C LEU A 27 -5.05 11.27 7.90
N ARG A 28 -5.94 12.26 7.89
CA ARG A 28 -5.62 13.68 7.73
C ARG A 28 -5.69 14.46 9.04
N THR A 29 -6.26 13.90 10.10
CA THR A 29 -6.38 14.54 11.41
C THR A 29 -5.13 14.31 12.28
N PRO A 30 -4.36 15.35 12.64
CA PRO A 30 -3.21 15.21 13.53
C PRO A 30 -3.63 14.71 14.92
N GLY A 31 -2.96 13.68 15.43
CA GLY A 31 -3.23 13.11 16.75
C GLY A 31 -4.38 12.09 16.81
N ALA A 32 -5.06 11.82 15.69
CA ALA A 32 -6.02 10.72 15.61
C ALA A 32 -5.30 9.36 15.67
N ILE A 33 -5.85 8.43 16.44
CA ILE A 33 -5.34 7.06 16.55
C ILE A 33 -6.05 6.20 15.49
N GLY A 34 -5.38 5.98 14.35
CA GLY A 34 -5.91 5.22 13.21
C GLY A 34 -5.62 3.72 13.29
N LEU A 35 -6.43 2.95 14.02
CA LEU A 35 -6.35 1.48 14.08
C LEU A 35 -7.24 0.75 13.06
N GLY A 36 -8.09 1.48 12.34
CA GLY A 36 -9.01 0.90 11.34
C GLY A 36 -8.40 0.71 9.94
N GLY A 37 -7.15 1.11 9.72
CA GLY A 37 -6.47 0.98 8.43
C GLY A 37 -5.83 -0.40 8.25
N VAL A 38 -5.93 -0.97 7.05
CA VAL A 38 -5.30 -2.26 6.68
C VAL A 38 -3.93 -2.09 6.02
N LYS A 39 -3.28 -0.93 6.19
CA LYS A 39 -1.93 -0.72 5.65
C LYS A 39 -0.93 -1.61 6.42
N PRO A 40 -0.10 -2.40 5.72
CA PRO A 40 0.92 -3.20 6.39
C PRO A 40 1.86 -2.34 7.25
N ALA A 41 2.37 -2.92 8.32
CA ALA A 41 3.35 -2.26 9.18
C ALA A 41 4.62 -1.91 8.37
N CYS A 42 5.14 -0.71 8.61
CA CYS A 42 6.33 -0.21 7.95
C CYS A 42 7.59 -0.80 8.62
N SER A 43 8.01 -1.99 8.17
CA SER A 43 9.23 -2.64 8.67
C SER A 43 10.48 -2.03 8.03
N ALA A 44 11.40 -1.49 8.83
CA ALA A 44 12.66 -0.91 8.35
C ALA A 44 13.47 -1.90 7.50
N GLN A 45 13.64 -3.14 7.97
CA GLN A 45 14.38 -4.18 7.24
C GLN A 45 13.75 -4.49 5.87
N MET A 46 12.42 -4.50 5.79
CA MET A 46 11.73 -4.77 4.53
C MET A 46 11.85 -3.58 3.56
N GLN A 47 11.80 -2.35 4.08
CA GLN A 47 12.04 -1.15 3.29
C GLN A 47 13.46 -1.10 2.72
N ASP A 48 14.47 -1.39 3.53
CA ASP A 48 15.87 -1.38 3.09
C ASP A 48 16.11 -2.43 2.01
N SER A 49 15.61 -3.65 2.22
CA SER A 49 15.70 -4.74 1.25
C SER A 49 15.02 -4.40 -0.08
N LEU A 50 13.78 -3.91 -0.04
CA LEU A 50 13.04 -3.53 -1.25
C LEU A 50 13.71 -2.36 -1.97
N THR A 51 14.15 -1.33 -1.23
CA THR A 51 14.82 -0.15 -1.81
C THR A 51 16.15 -0.54 -2.45
N GLY A 52 16.95 -1.37 -1.79
CA GLY A 52 18.20 -1.89 -2.36
C GLY A 52 17.98 -2.69 -3.64
N ARG A 53 16.98 -3.58 -3.66
CA ARG A 53 16.63 -4.36 -4.85
C ARG A 53 16.11 -3.49 -5.98
N CYS A 54 15.31 -2.46 -5.67
CA CYS A 54 14.86 -1.48 -6.65
C CYS A 54 16.04 -0.71 -7.25
N ARG A 55 16.97 -0.25 -6.41
CA ARG A 55 18.17 0.48 -6.85
C ARG A 55 19.03 -0.36 -7.79
N HIS A 56 19.29 -1.62 -7.43
CA HIS A 56 20.03 -2.55 -8.28
C HIS A 56 19.37 -2.73 -9.66
N ARG A 57 18.03 -2.82 -9.74
CA ARG A 57 17.33 -2.90 -11.03
C ARG A 57 17.35 -1.61 -11.83
N VAL A 58 17.36 -0.46 -11.16
CA VAL A 58 17.51 0.84 -11.82
C VAL A 58 18.90 0.97 -12.43
N ASP A 59 19.94 0.68 -11.65
CA ASP A 59 21.34 0.78 -12.08
C ASP A 59 21.66 -0.23 -13.19
N GLY A 60 21.04 -1.42 -13.15
CA GLY A 60 21.14 -2.42 -14.20
C GLY A 60 20.23 -2.19 -15.42
N GLY A 61 19.64 -1.00 -15.59
CA GLY A 61 18.88 -0.60 -16.79
C GLY A 61 17.48 -1.21 -16.93
N GLN A 62 17.05 -2.06 -15.98
CA GLN A 62 15.76 -2.76 -16.07
C GLN A 62 14.56 -1.83 -15.83
N ARG A 63 14.78 -0.62 -15.29
CA ARG A 63 13.74 0.39 -15.07
C ARG A 63 13.09 0.86 -16.36
N THR A 64 13.88 1.14 -17.40
CA THR A 64 13.33 1.63 -18.69
C THR A 64 12.45 0.57 -19.32
N GLY A 65 12.91 -0.69 -19.35
CA GLY A 65 12.10 -1.81 -19.84
C GLY A 65 10.87 -2.11 -18.98
N ALA A 66 10.89 -1.80 -17.68
CA ALA A 66 9.74 -2.02 -16.80
C ALA A 66 8.69 -0.89 -16.83
N LEU A 67 9.08 0.35 -17.15
CA LEU A 67 8.17 1.50 -17.16
C LEU A 67 7.73 1.92 -18.58
N CYS A 68 8.57 1.68 -19.59
CA CYS A 68 8.34 2.16 -20.95
C CYS A 68 7.81 1.09 -21.89
N ASN A 69 7.77 -0.18 -21.47
CA ASN A 69 7.20 -1.26 -22.25
C ASN A 69 5.96 -1.82 -21.56
N TYR A 70 4.95 -2.11 -22.36
CA TYR A 70 3.76 -2.82 -21.89
C TYR A 70 4.09 -4.30 -21.73
N ASP A 71 3.80 -4.86 -20.56
CA ASP A 71 3.85 -6.30 -20.32
C ASP A 71 2.60 -6.98 -20.89
N GLY A 72 2.60 -8.31 -21.09
CA GLY A 72 1.44 -9.02 -21.62
C GLY A 72 0.17 -8.85 -20.77
N LEU A 73 -0.98 -9.31 -21.27
CA LEU A 73 -2.27 -9.20 -20.55
C LEU A 73 -2.24 -9.85 -19.14
N GLN A 74 -1.35 -10.80 -18.92
CA GLN A 74 -1.16 -11.49 -17.65
C GLN A 74 -0.08 -10.86 -16.76
N GLY A 75 0.59 -9.81 -17.22
CA GLY A 75 1.73 -9.17 -16.57
C GLY A 75 3.08 -9.59 -17.17
N LYS A 76 4.16 -9.28 -16.45
CA LYS A 76 5.55 -9.49 -16.87
C LYS A 76 5.90 -10.98 -16.86
N ASP A 77 6.20 -11.56 -18.03
CA ASP A 77 6.56 -12.98 -18.19
C ASP A 77 7.68 -13.42 -17.25
N SER A 78 8.74 -12.62 -17.11
CA SER A 78 9.86 -12.93 -16.20
C SER A 78 9.45 -13.04 -14.74
N PHE A 79 8.41 -12.31 -14.32
CA PHE A 79 7.87 -12.43 -12.96
C PHE A 79 6.95 -13.65 -12.83
N LEU A 80 6.12 -13.93 -13.84
CA LEU A 80 5.28 -15.13 -13.88
C LEU A 80 6.12 -16.41 -13.84
N HIS A 81 7.20 -16.46 -14.62
CA HIS A 81 8.17 -17.57 -14.61
C HIS A 81 8.93 -17.66 -13.27
N ALA A 82 9.16 -16.54 -12.58
CA ALA A 82 9.78 -16.59 -11.24
C ALA A 82 8.79 -17.10 -10.16
N LEU A 83 7.49 -16.99 -10.40
CA LEU A 83 6.43 -17.48 -9.50
C LEU A 83 6.04 -18.94 -9.77
N GLY A 84 6.26 -19.45 -10.99
CA GLY A 84 5.91 -20.82 -11.40
C GLY A 84 7.14 -21.61 -11.83
N ALA A 85 7.42 -22.71 -11.10
CA ALA A 85 8.39 -23.73 -11.50
C ALA A 85 7.92 -24.49 -12.76
#